data_AF-A0A4D6U512-F1
#
_entry.id   AF-A0A4D6U512-F1
#
_cell.length_a   1.000
_cell.length_b   1.000
_cell.length_c   1.000
_cell.angle_alpha   90.00
_cell.angle_beta   90.00
_cell.angle_gamma   90.00
#
_symmetry.space_group_name_H-M   'P 1'
#
loop_
_entity.id
_entity.type
_entity.pdbx_description
1 polymer ?
#
loop_
_entity_poly.entity_id
_entity_poly.type
_entity_poly.pdbx_seq_one_letter_code
_entity_poly.pdbx_strand_id
1 'polypeptide(L)'
;QYLIHGGKTPNNELSQKLYVMSIVTSVSKKPLLCCLEKDLVGDVPEARYGHSMNVVHSRGKTAVVLFGGRSYIPLNQRTTEKWNSVTDCLPFVYLIDLQFGCSTAYTIKEIQDGLCFHISVSRNDTVYIMGGHTLESNIRSPNIYKIKVDLPLGSPAITCTVLQSHLSVSSAIVTHT
;
A
#
# COMPACT_ATOMS: atom_id res chain seq x y z
N GLN A 1 -17.33 -0.16 1.58
CA GLN A 1 -16.56 1.07 1.30
C GLN A 1 -15.30 0.66 0.56
N TYR A 2 -14.72 1.56 -0.22
CA TYR A 2 -13.44 1.37 -0.90
C TYR A 2 -12.47 2.45 -0.48
N LEU A 3 -11.19 2.11 -0.42
CA LEU A 3 -10.11 3.03 -0.11
C LEU A 3 -9.27 3.23 -1.36
N ILE A 4 -8.98 4.48 -1.71
CA ILE A 4 -8.14 4.84 -2.84
C ILE A 4 -7.06 5.77 -2.31
N HIS A 5 -5.79 5.39 -2.47
CA HIS A 5 -4.66 6.21 -2.06
C HIS A 5 -3.66 6.32 -3.19
N GLY A 6 -3.09 7.51 -3.32
CA GLY A 6 -2.04 7.81 -4.28
C GLY A 6 -2.44 7.63 -5.74
N GLY A 7 -1.53 7.07 -6.53
CA GLY A 7 -1.70 6.95 -7.99
C GLY A 7 -1.20 8.18 -8.75
N LYS A 8 -1.34 8.13 -10.09
CA LYS A 8 -0.93 9.20 -11.01
C LYS A 8 -2.15 9.98 -11.51
N THR A 9 -2.06 11.31 -11.49
CA THR A 9 -3.07 12.20 -12.06
C THR A 9 -2.94 12.26 -13.59
N PRO A 10 -3.94 12.83 -14.32
CA PRO A 10 -3.83 13.04 -15.76
C PRO A 10 -2.60 13.87 -16.19
N ASN A 11 -2.08 14.72 -15.30
CA ASN A 11 -0.90 15.54 -15.53
C ASN A 11 0.41 14.86 -15.09
N ASN A 12 0.40 13.55 -14.82
CA ASN A 12 1.54 12.79 -14.30
C ASN A 12 2.06 13.25 -12.94
N GLU A 13 1.22 13.91 -12.13
CA GLU A 13 1.56 14.16 -10.73
C GLU A 13 1.23 12.93 -9.89
N LEU A 14 1.97 12.71 -8.80
CA LEU A 14 1.65 11.66 -7.84
C LEU A 14 0.79 12.26 -6.72
N SER A 15 -0.33 11.61 -6.45
CA SER A 15 -1.15 11.96 -5.29
C SER A 15 -0.56 11.32 -4.02
N GLN A 16 -0.72 12.00 -2.89
CA GLN A 16 -0.50 11.46 -1.54
C GLN A 16 -1.82 11.32 -0.76
N LYS A 17 -2.94 11.67 -1.41
CA LYS A 17 -4.24 11.77 -0.75
C LYS A 17 -4.87 10.39 -0.57
N LEU A 18 -5.59 10.21 0.53
CA LEU A 18 -6.45 9.08 0.79
C LEU A 18 -7.91 9.48 0.58
N TYR A 19 -8.64 8.66 -0.17
CA TYR A 19 -10.06 8.83 -0.43
C TYR A 19 -10.85 7.61 0.07
N VAL A 20 -11.95 7.88 0.76
CA VAL A 20 -12.93 6.88 1.18
C VAL A 20 -14.15 6.98 0.26
N MET A 21 -14.34 5.95 -0.54
CA MET A 21 -15.46 5.80 -1.46
C MET A 21 -16.56 4.95 -0.83
N SER A 22 -17.79 5.44 -0.84
CA SER A 22 -18.95 4.76 -0.27
C SER A 22 -20.17 4.88 -1.18
N ILE A 23 -21.11 3.95 -1.05
CA ILE A 23 -22.42 4.04 -1.70
C ILE A 23 -23.37 4.70 -0.70
N VAL A 24 -24.02 5.78 -1.12
CA VAL A 24 -25.09 6.43 -0.36
C VAL A 24 -26.38 5.68 -0.65
N THR A 25 -27.04 5.22 0.42
CA THR A 25 -28.34 4.55 0.32
C THR A 25 -29.36 5.50 -0.30
N SER A 26 -29.95 5.10 -1.42
CA SER A 26 -30.96 5.84 -2.15
C SER A 26 -32.19 4.95 -2.35
N VAL A 27 -33.38 5.55 -2.30
CA VAL A 27 -34.65 4.88 -2.60
C VAL A 27 -34.78 4.59 -4.11
N SER A 28 -34.00 5.29 -4.95
CA SER A 28 -33.96 5.07 -6.39
C SER A 28 -32.95 3.99 -6.78
N LYS A 29 -33.17 3.31 -7.92
CA LYS A 29 -32.23 2.33 -8.51
C LYS A 29 -30.92 2.95 -9.02
N LYS A 30 -30.75 4.27 -8.93
CA LYS A 30 -29.53 4.98 -9.35
C LYS A 30 -28.59 5.12 -8.14
N PRO A 31 -27.47 4.39 -8.08
CA PRO A 31 -26.55 4.50 -6.96
C PRO A 31 -25.88 5.87 -6.95
N LEU A 32 -25.79 6.48 -5.77
CA LEU A 32 -25.00 7.69 -5.54
C LEU A 32 -23.72 7.29 -4.82
N LEU A 33 -22.57 7.72 -5.33
CA LEU A 33 -21.27 7.50 -4.69
C LEU A 33 -20.88 8.76 -3.91
N CYS A 34 -20.39 8.57 -2.69
CA CYS A 34 -19.77 9.62 -1.89
C CYS A 34 -18.28 9.34 -1.79
N CYS A 35 -17.47 10.31 -2.23
CA CYS A 35 -16.02 10.32 -2.10
C CYS A 35 -15.65 11.35 -1.03
N LEU A 36 -14.99 10.90 0.03
CA LEU A 36 -14.47 11.77 1.08
C LEU A 36 -12.95 11.71 1.07
N GLU A 37 -12.31 12.86 0.94
CA GLU A 37 -10.88 12.99 1.21
C GLU A 37 -10.65 12.83 2.71
N LYS A 38 -9.70 11.97 3.09
CA LYS A 38 -9.31 11.72 4.48
C LYS A 38 -7.86 12.15 4.65
N ASP A 39 -7.65 13.12 5.53
CA ASP A 39 -6.31 13.57 5.88
C ASP A 39 -5.55 12.48 6.63
N LEU A 40 -4.26 12.37 6.32
CA LEU A 40 -3.32 11.49 7.00
C LEU A 40 -2.32 12.34 7.80
N VAL A 41 -1.97 11.88 9.00
CA VAL A 41 -1.01 12.52 9.90
C VAL A 41 -0.01 11.50 10.45
N GLY A 42 1.10 11.97 11.00
CA GLY A 42 2.20 11.11 11.48
C GLY A 42 3.19 10.78 10.36
N ASP A 43 3.60 9.52 10.26
CA ASP A 43 4.52 9.06 9.23
C ASP A 43 3.76 8.83 7.91
N VAL A 44 3.41 9.92 7.23
CA VAL A 44 2.60 9.84 5.99
C VAL A 44 3.46 9.29 4.85
N PRO A 45 3.03 8.22 4.15
CA PRO A 45 3.77 7.67 3.01
C PRO A 45 3.89 8.72 1.90
N GLU A 46 5.07 8.85 1.28
CA GLU A 46 5.25 9.77 0.15
C GLU A 46 4.28 9.46 -1.00
N ALA A 47 4.02 10.44 -1.87
CA ALA A 47 3.20 10.29 -3.06
C ALA A 47 3.76 9.19 -3.99
N ARG A 48 2.94 8.18 -4.30
CA ARG A 48 3.40 6.94 -4.95
C ARG A 48 2.32 6.23 -5.76
N TYR A 49 2.73 5.35 -6.67
CA TYR A 49 1.85 4.50 -7.47
C TYR A 49 2.36 3.05 -7.53
N GLY A 50 1.51 2.10 -7.92
CA GLY A 50 1.86 0.68 -7.97
C GLY A 50 2.16 0.04 -6.61
N HIS A 51 1.75 0.71 -5.53
CA HIS A 51 1.73 0.18 -4.17
C HIS A 51 0.42 -0.57 -3.92
N SER A 52 0.30 -1.22 -2.77
CA SER A 52 -0.95 -1.85 -2.36
C SER A 52 -1.41 -1.41 -0.98
N MET A 53 -2.71 -1.54 -0.73
CA MET A 53 -3.35 -1.32 0.56
C MET A 53 -4.25 -2.50 0.90
N ASN A 54 -4.20 -2.96 2.15
CA ASN A 54 -5.05 -4.02 2.67
C ASN A 54 -5.63 -3.65 4.02
N VAL A 55 -6.91 -3.93 4.23
CA VAL A 55 -7.55 -3.79 5.54
C VAL A 55 -7.28 -5.04 6.36
N VAL A 56 -6.79 -4.88 7.58
CA VAL A 56 -6.58 -5.96 8.55
C VAL A 56 -7.46 -5.77 9.78
N HIS A 57 -7.84 -6.88 10.40
CA HIS A 57 -8.68 -6.94 11.58
C HIS A 57 -7.98 -7.77 12.65
N SER A 58 -7.72 -7.16 13.81
CA SER A 58 -7.04 -7.80 14.93
C SER A 58 -7.66 -7.35 16.24
N ARG A 59 -8.04 -8.30 17.11
CA ARG A 59 -8.65 -8.05 18.44
C ARG A 59 -9.83 -7.06 18.42
N GLY A 60 -10.66 -7.12 17.38
CA GLY A 60 -11.82 -6.22 17.22
C GLY A 60 -11.48 -4.80 16.74
N LYS A 61 -10.21 -4.53 16.43
CA LYS A 61 -9.74 -3.28 15.82
C LYS A 61 -9.44 -3.49 14.34
N THR A 62 -9.53 -2.40 13.58
CA THR A 62 -9.25 -2.38 12.14
C THR A 62 -8.14 -1.40 11.85
N ALA A 63 -7.23 -1.76 10.94
CA ALA A 63 -6.20 -0.87 10.42
C ALA A 63 -5.96 -1.16 8.93
N VAL A 64 -5.27 -0.25 8.25
CA VAL A 64 -4.83 -0.43 6.86
C VAL A 64 -3.34 -0.63 6.82
N VAL A 65 -2.90 -1.68 6.14
CA VAL A 65 -1.50 -1.92 5.81
C VAL A 65 -1.23 -1.41 4.40
N LEU A 66 -0.31 -0.46 4.26
CA LEU A 66 0.15 0.06 2.98
C LEU A 66 1.62 -0.31 2.76
N PHE A 67 1.95 -0.81 1.57
CA PHE A 67 3.32 -1.21 1.26
C PHE A 67 3.70 -0.99 -0.22
N GLY A 68 4.98 -0.64 -0.41
CA GLY A 68 5.67 -0.63 -1.70
C GLY A 68 5.30 0.56 -2.58
N GLY A 69 5.43 0.34 -3.89
CA GLY A 69 5.20 1.33 -4.94
C GLY A 69 6.45 2.05 -5.40
N ARG A 70 6.23 2.96 -6.35
CA ARG A 70 7.24 3.85 -6.92
C ARG A 70 6.85 5.30 -6.76
N SER A 71 7.86 6.13 -6.62
CA SER A 71 7.76 7.58 -6.68
C SER A 71 8.69 8.12 -7.77
N TYR A 72 8.53 9.40 -8.12
CA TYR A 72 9.55 10.08 -8.91
C TYR A 72 10.83 10.19 -8.08
N ILE A 73 11.98 10.27 -8.77
CA ILE A 73 13.24 10.54 -8.08
C ILE A 73 13.13 11.82 -7.23
N PRO A 74 13.81 11.88 -6.07
CA PRO A 74 13.76 13.02 -5.17
C PRO A 74 14.05 14.35 -5.89
N LEU A 75 13.38 15.43 -5.47
CA LEU A 75 13.47 16.75 -6.14
C LEU A 75 14.91 17.25 -6.28
N ASN A 76 15.77 17.02 -5.28
CA ASN A 76 17.18 17.40 -5.29
C ASN A 76 18.04 16.61 -6.29
N GLN A 77 17.53 15.51 -6.85
CA GLN A 77 18.19 14.68 -7.86
C GLN A 77 17.51 14.78 -9.24
N ARG A 78 16.39 15.51 -9.33
CA ARG A 78 15.57 15.60 -10.53
C ARG A 78 16.11 16.69 -11.46
N THR A 79 16.39 16.30 -12.70
CA THR A 79 16.72 17.23 -13.79
C THR A 79 15.63 17.16 -14.86
N THR A 80 15.65 18.07 -15.82
CA THR A 80 14.71 18.05 -16.95
C THR A 80 14.87 16.78 -17.79
N GLU A 81 16.09 16.25 -17.95
CA GLU A 81 16.33 15.01 -18.68
C GLU A 81 15.82 13.77 -17.92
N LYS A 82 15.80 13.84 -16.59
CA LYS A 82 15.36 12.76 -15.69
C LYS A 82 13.98 13.02 -15.13
N TRP A 83 13.21 13.94 -15.71
CA TRP A 83 11.98 14.43 -15.11
C TRP A 83 10.99 13.29 -14.85
N ASN A 84 10.89 12.33 -15.77
CA ASN A 84 9.96 11.21 -15.63
C ASN A 84 10.60 9.95 -15.02
N SER A 85 11.84 10.02 -14.55
CA SER A 85 12.53 8.90 -13.90
C SER A 85 11.92 8.60 -12.54
N VAL A 86 11.79 7.31 -12.24
CA VAL A 86 11.19 6.80 -11.01
C VAL A 86 12.17 5.93 -10.24
N THR A 87 11.96 5.82 -8.94
CA THR A 87 12.63 4.86 -8.06
C THR A 87 11.58 4.04 -7.32
N ASP A 88 11.92 2.83 -6.88
CA ASP A 88 11.09 2.17 -5.89
C ASP A 88 11.15 2.97 -4.58
N CYS A 89 10.02 3.07 -3.90
CA CYS A 89 9.94 3.68 -2.58
C CYS A 89 10.66 2.80 -1.55
N LEU A 90 11.08 3.42 -0.44
CA LEU A 90 11.64 2.69 0.70
C LEU A 90 10.69 1.58 1.18
N PRO A 91 11.20 0.41 1.59
CA PRO A 91 10.43 -0.78 1.93
C PRO A 91 9.76 -0.69 3.32
N PHE A 92 9.20 0.48 3.65
CA PHE A 92 8.41 0.65 4.86
C PHE A 92 7.03 0.04 4.70
N VAL A 93 6.58 -0.62 5.78
CA VAL A 93 5.18 -1.01 5.96
C VAL A 93 4.51 0.07 6.78
N TYR A 94 3.50 0.72 6.22
CA TYR A 94 2.72 1.74 6.91
C TYR A 94 1.48 1.09 7.51
N LEU A 95 1.22 1.40 8.78
CA LEU A 95 -0.03 1.06 9.44
C LEU A 95 -0.84 2.34 9.62
N ILE A 96 -2.05 2.37 9.06
CA ILE A 96 -2.92 3.53 9.05
C ILE A 96 -4.21 3.21 9.82
N ASP A 97 -4.49 4.01 10.85
CA ASP A 97 -5.77 4.02 11.54
C ASP A 97 -6.75 4.93 10.79
N LEU A 98 -7.83 4.37 10.23
CA LEU A 98 -8.82 5.14 9.47
C LEU A 98 -9.72 6.02 10.34
N GLN A 99 -9.87 5.72 11.63
CA GLN A 99 -10.69 6.52 12.53
C GLN A 99 -10.08 7.92 12.65
N PHE A 100 -8.77 7.99 12.94
CA PHE A 100 -8.06 9.24 13.20
C PHE A 100 -7.17 9.72 12.04
N GLY A 101 -6.89 8.87 11.04
CA GLY A 101 -5.95 9.17 9.96
C GLY A 101 -4.48 9.05 10.38
N CYS A 102 -4.18 8.44 11.53
CA CYS A 102 -2.82 8.30 12.03
C CYS A 102 -2.07 7.22 11.26
N SER A 103 -0.94 7.59 10.65
CA SER A 103 -0.01 6.70 9.95
C SER A 103 1.26 6.50 10.78
N THR A 104 1.76 5.27 10.82
CA THR A 104 3.04 4.94 11.44
C THR A 104 3.83 4.02 10.51
N ALA A 105 5.11 4.34 10.28
CA ALA A 105 5.98 3.56 9.41
C ALA A 105 6.77 2.51 10.22
N TYR A 106 6.86 1.29 9.68
CA TYR A 106 7.59 0.19 10.28
C TYR A 106 8.64 -0.35 9.31
N THR A 107 9.87 -0.47 9.80
CA THR A 107 10.94 -1.18 9.11
C THR A 107 10.82 -2.68 9.39
N ILE A 108 10.72 -3.48 8.34
CA ILE A 108 10.61 -4.94 8.42
C ILE A 108 11.92 -5.56 7.91
N LYS A 109 12.62 -6.28 8.79
CA LYS A 109 14.00 -6.76 8.51
C LYS A 109 14.06 -7.73 7.32
N GLU A 110 12.97 -8.47 7.12
CA GLU A 110 12.81 -9.45 6.05
C GLU A 110 12.62 -8.80 4.67
N ILE A 111 12.27 -7.52 4.60
CA ILE A 111 12.01 -6.79 3.36
C ILE A 111 13.07 -5.71 3.20
N GLN A 112 14.08 -5.98 2.39
CA GLN A 112 15.22 -5.07 2.22
C GLN A 112 15.12 -4.18 0.99
N ASP A 113 14.42 -4.65 -0.05
CA ASP A 113 14.30 -3.95 -1.32
C ASP A 113 12.92 -3.33 -1.48
N GLY A 114 12.88 -2.20 -2.18
CA GLY A 114 11.64 -1.65 -2.70
C GLY A 114 10.95 -2.62 -3.65
N LEU A 115 9.62 -2.58 -3.66
CA LEU A 115 8.80 -3.49 -4.46
C LEU A 115 7.60 -2.75 -5.03
N CYS A 116 7.31 -2.97 -6.31
CA CYS A 116 6.19 -2.34 -7.01
C CYS A 116 5.42 -3.36 -7.84
N PHE A 117 4.13 -3.10 -8.07
CA PHE A 117 3.22 -3.99 -8.81
C PHE A 117 3.16 -5.42 -8.28
N HIS A 118 3.35 -5.58 -6.97
CA HIS A 118 3.13 -6.83 -6.27
C HIS A 118 1.65 -7.11 -6.09
N ILE A 119 1.35 -8.38 -5.87
CA ILE A 119 0.05 -8.84 -5.43
C ILE A 119 0.00 -8.67 -3.91
N SER A 120 -1.17 -8.31 -3.39
CA SER A 120 -1.39 -8.38 -1.95
C SER A 120 -2.79 -8.90 -1.62
N VAL A 121 -2.87 -9.78 -0.63
CA VAL A 121 -4.13 -10.35 -0.14
C VAL A 121 -4.13 -10.30 1.37
N SER A 122 -5.23 -9.84 1.96
CA SER A 122 -5.43 -9.86 3.41
C SER A 122 -6.38 -10.97 3.84
N ARG A 123 -6.09 -11.55 5.00
CA ARG A 123 -6.99 -12.45 5.72
C ARG A 123 -6.86 -12.16 7.21
N ASN A 124 -7.95 -11.68 7.81
CA ASN A 124 -7.99 -11.26 9.22
C ASN A 124 -6.87 -10.26 9.56
N ASP A 125 -5.92 -10.68 10.39
CA ASP A 125 -4.80 -9.89 10.90
C ASP A 125 -3.52 -10.00 10.06
N THR A 126 -3.59 -10.69 8.92
CA THR A 126 -2.42 -11.06 8.11
C THR A 126 -2.55 -10.55 6.67
N VAL A 127 -1.48 -10.00 6.12
CA VAL A 127 -1.32 -9.62 4.72
C VAL A 127 -0.24 -10.48 4.07
N TYR A 128 -0.54 -11.04 2.91
CA TYR A 128 0.40 -11.77 2.07
C TYR A 128 0.77 -10.89 0.89
N ILE A 129 2.05 -10.59 0.71
CA ILE A 129 2.60 -9.84 -0.42
C ILE A 129 3.39 -10.80 -1.29
N MET A 130 3.07 -10.85 -2.59
CA MET A 130 3.58 -11.89 -3.50
C MET A 130 3.98 -11.29 -4.85
N GLY A 131 5.09 -11.79 -5.40
CA GLY A 131 5.62 -11.32 -6.68
C GLY A 131 6.04 -9.86 -6.60
N GLY A 132 5.73 -9.09 -7.65
CA GLY A 132 6.19 -7.70 -7.80
C GLY A 132 7.53 -7.61 -8.49
N HIS A 133 7.97 -6.38 -8.68
CA HIS A 133 9.18 -6.05 -9.43
C HIS A 133 10.00 -5.00 -8.69
N THR A 134 11.28 -5.31 -8.49
CA THR A 134 12.29 -4.40 -7.94
C THR A 134 13.04 -3.77 -9.10
N LEU A 135 13.00 -2.43 -9.18
CA LEU A 135 13.55 -1.61 -10.24
C LEU A 135 15.07 -1.64 -10.28
N GLU A 136 15.71 -1.49 -9.12
CA GLU A 136 17.17 -1.35 -9.02
C GLU A 136 17.89 -2.61 -9.51
N SER A 137 17.42 -3.78 -9.07
CA SER A 137 17.96 -5.08 -9.50
C SER A 137 17.33 -5.63 -10.78
N ASN A 138 16.20 -5.06 -11.23
CA ASN A 138 15.40 -5.54 -12.36
C ASN A 138 14.94 -7.01 -12.17
N ILE A 139 14.59 -7.39 -10.94
CA ILE A 139 14.23 -8.76 -10.56
C ILE A 139 12.74 -8.83 -10.15
N ARG A 140 12.14 -9.99 -10.43
CA ARG A 140 10.85 -10.41 -9.87
C ARG A 140 11.09 -11.53 -8.86
N SER A 141 11.11 -11.18 -7.58
CA SER A 141 11.36 -12.16 -6.52
C SER A 141 10.20 -13.16 -6.44
N PRO A 142 10.47 -14.47 -6.27
CA PRO A 142 9.43 -15.45 -6.03
C PRO A 142 9.00 -15.50 -4.55
N ASN A 143 9.58 -14.65 -3.68
CA ASN A 143 9.27 -14.63 -2.26
C ASN A 143 7.84 -14.18 -1.99
N ILE A 144 7.25 -14.74 -0.93
CA ILE A 144 5.99 -14.27 -0.35
C ILE A 144 6.29 -13.71 1.03
N TYR A 145 5.97 -12.44 1.25
CA TYR A 145 6.07 -11.82 2.57
C TYR A 145 4.73 -11.96 3.29
N LYS A 146 4.70 -12.76 4.36
CA LYS A 146 3.55 -12.89 5.25
C LYS A 146 3.73 -11.91 6.40
N ILE A 147 3.02 -10.79 6.34
CA ILE A 147 3.02 -9.74 7.36
C ILE A 147 1.84 -9.98 8.29
N LYS A 148 2.10 -10.18 9.58
CA LYS A 148 1.07 -10.31 10.62
C LYS A 148 1.06 -9.05 11.49
N VAL A 149 -0.14 -8.53 11.76
CA VAL A 149 -0.38 -7.28 12.51
C VAL A 149 -1.18 -7.59 13.77
N ASP A 150 -0.62 -7.33 14.94
CA ASP A 150 -1.34 -7.36 16.22
C ASP A 150 -1.69 -5.94 16.68
N LEU A 151 -2.95 -5.73 17.08
CA LEU A 151 -3.47 -4.43 17.52
C LEU A 151 -3.94 -4.48 18.99
N PRO A 152 -3.01 -4.56 19.96
CA PRO A 152 -3.36 -4.51 21.38
C PRO A 152 -3.87 -3.12 21.79
N LEU A 153 -4.17 -2.91 23.07
CA LEU A 153 -4.52 -1.57 23.60
C LEU A 153 -3.35 -0.58 23.54
N GLY A 154 -2.11 -1.08 23.62
CA GLY A 154 -0.89 -0.28 23.45
C GLY A 154 -0.43 -0.19 21.99
N SER A 155 0.88 -0.17 21.80
CA SER A 155 1.50 -0.07 20.48
C SER A 155 1.23 -1.31 19.61
N PRO A 156 0.92 -1.13 18.31
CA PRO A 156 0.85 -2.23 17.35
C PRO A 156 2.15 -3.03 17.28
N ALA A 157 2.04 -4.32 16.98
CA ALA A 157 3.17 -5.18 16.69
C ALA A 157 3.05 -5.74 15.27
N ILE A 158 4.14 -5.69 14.52
CA ILE A 158 4.20 -6.21 13.15
C ILE A 158 5.33 -7.23 13.07
N THR A 159 5.03 -8.41 12.54
CA THR A 159 6.01 -9.46 12.27
C THR A 159 5.92 -9.89 10.82
N CYS A 160 7.04 -10.23 10.20
CA CYS A 160 7.05 -10.78 8.85
C CYS A 160 7.67 -12.17 8.85
N THR A 161 7.17 -13.04 7.99
CA THR A 161 7.79 -14.33 7.69
C THR A 161 7.88 -14.46 6.19
N VAL A 162 9.05 -14.82 5.68
CA VAL A 162 9.26 -15.09 4.25
C VAL A 162 8.86 -16.53 3.98
N LEU A 163 7.92 -16.71 3.06
CA LEU A 163 7.53 -18.02 2.55
C LEU A 163 8.13 -18.18 1.15
N GLN A 164 8.65 -19.37 0.87
CA GLN A 164 9.13 -19.70 -0.47
C GLN A 164 7.96 -20.02 -1.40
N SER A 165 8.06 -19.54 -2.63
CA SER A 165 7.14 -19.83 -3.72
C SER A 165 7.95 -19.98 -5.01
N HIS A 166 7.32 -20.47 -6.06
CA HIS A 166 7.89 -20.53 -7.41
C HIS A 166 7.23 -19.52 -8.37
N LEU A 167 6.38 -18.65 -7.85
CA LEU A 167 5.65 -17.66 -8.63
C LEU A 167 6.44 -16.36 -8.73
N SER A 168 7.18 -16.19 -9.83
CA SER A 168 7.84 -14.94 -10.19
C SER A 168 6.98 -14.17 -11.20
N VAL A 169 6.12 -13.27 -10.70
CA VAL A 169 5.18 -12.48 -11.50
C VAL A 169 5.09 -11.04 -11.00
N SER A 170 4.65 -10.13 -11.86
CA SER A 170 4.33 -8.74 -11.49
C SER A 170 3.02 -8.33 -12.18
N SER A 171 2.24 -7.44 -11.56
CA SER A 171 0.99 -6.90 -12.10
C SER A 171 -0.10 -7.95 -12.37
N ALA A 172 -0.16 -9.02 -11.57
CA ALA A 172 -1.20 -10.04 -11.72
C ALA A 172 -2.56 -9.56 -11.20
N ILE A 173 -3.61 -10.23 -11.64
CA ILE A 173 -5.00 -9.98 -11.22
C ILE A 173 -5.38 -10.99 -10.14
N VAL A 174 -5.99 -10.51 -9.06
CA VAL A 174 -6.54 -11.35 -7.99
C VAL A 174 -8.05 -11.16 -7.91
N THR A 175 -8.75 -12.27 -7.74
CA THR A 175 -10.18 -12.29 -7.48
C THR A 175 -10.47 -13.29 -6.36
N HIS A 176 -11.54 -13.04 -5.59
CA HIS A 176 -12.07 -14.00 -4.65
C HIS A 176 -13.23 -14.73 -5.34
N THR A 177 -13.11 -16.05 -5.49
CA THR A 177 -14.17 -16.91 -6.02
C THR A 177 -15.05 -17.43 -4.90
#